data_AF-A0A838SCQ3-F1
#
_entry.id   AF-A0A838SCQ3-F1
#
_cell.length_a   1.000
_cell.length_b   1.000
_cell.length_c   1.000
_cell.angle_alpha   90.00
_cell.angle_beta   90.00
_cell.angle_gamma   90.00
#
_symmetry.space_group_name_H-M   'P 1'
#
loop_
_entity.id
_entity.type
_entity.pdbx_description
1 polymer ?
#
loop_
_entity_poly.entity_id
_entity_poly.type
_entity_poly.pdbx_seq_one_letter_code
_entity_poly.pdbx_strand_id
1 'polypeptide(L)'
;MTPFPFLCIALLGAFHLTSPKEAIFASPANHQPSIWVQPVAMNATPFSSIQPRAKLPVEPDEFDPREINAYYDWRNDMFFREFDLTGSGSVNFMTARRTYKVWLDEFGTPVVLTVGDPVFFWIDLNGNGKFEQGLGEMFKDSYEDGVTGNEEPYDNSDLQEPAGPGPQWNPPAQGGFKQPPCDPRFGC
;
A
#
# COMPACT_ATOMS: atom_id res chain seq x y z
N MET A 1 36.36 -1.59 -39.38
CA MET A 1 37.21 -2.81 -39.37
C MET A 1 37.05 -3.41 -37.99
N THR A 2 36.60 -4.62 -37.71
CA THR A 2 35.95 -5.76 -38.40
C THR A 2 35.49 -6.68 -37.23
N PRO A 3 34.52 -7.59 -37.44
CA PRO A 3 33.52 -8.00 -36.44
C PRO A 3 33.51 -9.53 -36.13
N PHE A 4 32.47 -9.98 -35.41
CA PHE A 4 31.90 -11.36 -35.29
C PHE A 4 32.55 -12.36 -34.31
N PRO A 5 31.86 -13.49 -33.92
CA PRO A 5 30.46 -13.93 -34.18
C PRO A 5 29.66 -14.36 -32.91
N PHE A 6 28.31 -14.22 -32.88
CA PHE A 6 27.27 -15.23 -33.19
C PHE A 6 27.33 -16.58 -32.43
N LEU A 7 26.27 -16.88 -31.65
CA LEU A 7 25.70 -18.24 -31.58
C LEU A 7 24.18 -18.17 -31.29
N CYS A 8 23.39 -18.55 -32.30
CA CYS A 8 21.98 -18.92 -32.19
C CYS A 8 21.86 -20.35 -31.67
N ILE A 9 20.89 -20.65 -30.81
CA ILE A 9 20.21 -21.95 -30.78
C ILE A 9 18.71 -21.71 -30.62
N ALA A 10 17.96 -22.17 -31.62
CA ALA A 10 16.51 -22.33 -31.62
C ALA A 10 16.19 -23.83 -31.47
N LEU A 11 15.08 -24.16 -30.79
CA LEU A 11 14.38 -25.46 -30.84
C LEU A 11 12.94 -25.18 -30.33
N LEU A 12 11.91 -25.02 -31.17
CA LEU A 12 11.10 -26.01 -31.89
C LEU A 12 10.54 -27.14 -31.01
N GLY A 13 9.23 -27.06 -30.76
CA GLY A 13 8.40 -28.12 -30.19
C GLY A 13 6.91 -27.84 -30.44
N ALA A 14 6.41 -28.28 -31.60
CA ALA A 14 4.99 -28.36 -31.94
C ALA A 14 4.43 -29.76 -31.60
N PHE A 15 3.12 -29.95 -31.86
CA PHE A 15 2.28 -31.17 -31.73
C PHE A 15 1.45 -31.24 -30.42
N HIS A 16 0.15 -31.57 -30.40
CA HIS A 16 -0.79 -32.07 -31.40
C HIS A 16 -2.24 -31.75 -30.97
N LEU A 17 -3.08 -31.31 -31.92
CA LEU A 17 -4.55 -31.35 -31.80
C LEU A 17 -5.05 -32.79 -31.86
N THR A 18 -5.99 -33.15 -31.00
CA THR A 18 -6.99 -34.18 -31.28
C THR A 18 -8.35 -33.80 -30.71
N SER A 19 -9.29 -33.56 -31.63
CA SER A 19 -10.74 -33.49 -31.41
C SER A 19 -11.32 -34.92 -31.41
N PRO A 20 -12.46 -35.13 -30.74
CA PRO A 20 -13.52 -35.90 -31.39
C PRO A 20 -14.86 -35.16 -31.39
N LYS A 21 -15.53 -35.34 -32.52
CA LYS A 21 -16.88 -34.94 -32.90
C LYS A 21 -17.74 -36.20 -32.83
N GLU A 22 -19.01 -36.07 -32.42
CA GLU A 22 -20.19 -36.95 -32.64
C GLU A 22 -21.08 -36.93 -31.39
N ALA A 23 -22.40 -37.01 -31.43
CA ALA A 23 -23.44 -36.85 -32.44
C ALA A 23 -24.78 -36.70 -31.68
N ILE A 24 -25.76 -36.08 -32.33
CA ILE A 24 -27.10 -35.75 -31.85
C ILE A 24 -28.00 -37.00 -31.91
N PHE A 25 -28.91 -37.22 -30.94
CA PHE A 25 -30.28 -37.69 -31.25
C PHE A 25 -31.29 -37.38 -30.13
N ALA A 26 -32.52 -37.10 -30.56
CA ALA A 26 -33.63 -36.58 -29.77
C ALA A 26 -34.51 -37.67 -29.12
N SER A 27 -35.25 -37.22 -28.10
CA SER A 27 -36.32 -37.86 -27.29
C SER A 27 -37.50 -38.43 -28.11
N PRO A 28 -38.44 -39.25 -27.55
CA PRO A 28 -39.42 -38.76 -26.55
C PRO A 28 -39.96 -39.74 -25.47
N ALA A 29 -40.34 -39.12 -24.33
CA ALA A 29 -41.47 -39.36 -23.42
C ALA A 29 -41.92 -40.78 -23.02
N ASN A 30 -41.90 -41.06 -21.70
CA ASN A 30 -42.91 -41.90 -21.05
C ASN A 30 -43.22 -41.41 -19.62
N HIS A 31 -44.51 -41.42 -19.25
CA HIS A 31 -45.08 -40.89 -18.02
C HIS A 31 -44.86 -41.79 -16.80
N GLN A 32 -44.46 -41.21 -15.65
CA GLN A 32 -44.81 -41.70 -14.32
C GLN A 32 -44.67 -40.58 -13.28
N PRO A 33 -45.69 -40.29 -12.44
CA PRO A 33 -45.59 -39.30 -11.39
C PRO A 33 -44.96 -39.95 -10.17
N SER A 34 -43.66 -39.73 -9.98
CA SER A 34 -42.99 -40.08 -8.72
C SER A 34 -42.65 -38.79 -7.98
N ILE A 35 -43.35 -38.60 -6.86
CA ILE A 35 -43.09 -37.54 -5.88
C ILE A 35 -41.76 -37.90 -5.22
N TRP A 36 -40.67 -37.34 -5.75
CA TRP A 36 -39.39 -37.28 -5.08
C TRP A 36 -39.13 -35.83 -4.72
N VAL A 37 -39.16 -35.56 -3.42
CA VAL A 37 -38.72 -34.29 -2.85
C VAL A 37 -37.25 -34.12 -3.24
N GLN A 38 -36.99 -33.26 -4.21
CA GLN A 38 -35.63 -32.87 -4.56
C GLN A 38 -35.07 -32.05 -3.39
N PRO A 39 -33.93 -32.43 -2.77
CA PRO A 39 -33.16 -31.45 -2.05
C PRO A 39 -32.74 -30.41 -3.09
N VAL A 40 -33.23 -29.19 -2.94
CA VAL A 40 -32.73 -28.03 -3.69
C VAL A 40 -31.24 -27.96 -3.37
N ALA A 41 -30.41 -28.39 -4.32
CA ALA A 41 -28.99 -28.18 -4.27
C ALA A 41 -28.80 -26.67 -4.27
N MET A 42 -28.55 -26.11 -3.08
CA MET A 42 -28.03 -24.77 -2.92
C MET A 42 -26.62 -24.78 -3.48
N ASN A 43 -26.51 -24.72 -4.81
CA ASN A 43 -25.29 -24.37 -5.52
C ASN A 43 -25.05 -22.87 -5.32
N ALA A 44 -24.89 -22.47 -4.06
CA ALA A 44 -24.22 -21.24 -3.73
C ALA A 44 -22.74 -21.58 -3.78
N THR A 45 -22.13 -21.44 -4.95
CA THR A 45 -20.73 -21.03 -4.98
C THR A 45 -20.73 -19.58 -4.47
N PRO A 46 -20.32 -19.30 -3.22
CA PRO A 46 -20.17 -17.92 -2.83
C PRO A 46 -18.93 -17.44 -3.59
N PHE A 47 -19.14 -16.65 -4.63
CA PHE A 47 -18.08 -15.76 -5.08
C PHE A 47 -17.79 -14.80 -3.93
N SER A 48 -16.82 -15.17 -3.13
CA SER A 48 -15.76 -14.27 -2.67
C SER A 48 -14.62 -15.17 -2.27
N SER A 49 -13.86 -15.59 -3.28
CA SER A 49 -12.43 -15.79 -3.07
C SER A 49 -11.90 -14.43 -2.60
N ILE A 50 -11.97 -14.17 -1.30
CA ILE A 50 -11.05 -13.24 -0.67
C ILE A 50 -9.71 -13.87 -1.00
N GLN A 51 -9.03 -13.34 -2.02
CA GLN A 51 -7.67 -13.77 -2.28
C GLN A 51 -6.92 -13.59 -0.97
N PRO A 52 -6.20 -14.61 -0.48
CA PRO A 52 -5.35 -14.44 0.69
C PRO A 52 -4.52 -13.19 0.46
N ARG A 53 -4.73 -12.17 1.29
CA ARG A 53 -4.03 -10.89 1.11
C ARG A 53 -2.55 -11.22 1.15
N ALA A 54 -1.83 -10.85 0.10
CA ALA A 54 -0.40 -11.04 0.06
C ALA A 54 0.19 -10.32 1.27
N LYS A 55 0.95 -11.05 2.08
CA LYS A 55 1.64 -10.49 3.23
C LYS A 55 2.56 -9.38 2.71
N LEU A 56 2.49 -8.19 3.32
CA LEU A 56 3.34 -7.07 2.91
C LEU A 56 4.82 -7.47 3.06
N PRO A 57 5.72 -6.94 2.21
CA PRO A 57 7.15 -7.08 2.42
C PRO A 57 7.56 -6.50 3.78
N VAL A 58 8.50 -7.17 4.44
CA VAL A 58 9.12 -6.63 5.66
C VAL A 58 10.08 -5.51 5.26
N GLU A 59 10.05 -4.42 6.03
CA GLU A 59 10.98 -3.31 5.85
C GLU A 59 12.43 -3.77 5.98
N PRO A 60 13.32 -3.45 5.00
CA PRO A 60 14.74 -3.75 5.12
C PRO A 60 15.40 -3.04 6.32
N ASP A 61 16.47 -3.66 6.82
CA ASP A 61 17.30 -3.12 7.90
C ASP A 61 17.89 -1.75 7.54
N GLU A 62 18.34 -1.01 8.54
CA GLU A 62 19.05 0.26 8.34
C GLU A 62 20.31 0.04 7.47
N PHE A 63 20.55 0.96 6.54
CA PHE A 63 21.69 0.91 5.60
C PHE A 63 21.67 -0.27 4.62
N ASP A 64 20.50 -0.85 4.34
CA ASP A 64 20.35 -1.84 3.27
C ASP A 64 20.71 -1.23 1.90
N PRO A 65 21.51 -1.91 1.05
CA PRO A 65 21.91 -1.37 -0.25
C PRO A 65 20.76 -1.17 -1.25
N ARG A 66 19.58 -1.74 -0.97
CA ARG A 66 18.36 -1.52 -1.75
C ARG A 66 17.65 -0.22 -1.36
N GLU A 67 18.04 0.42 -0.26
CA GLU A 67 17.56 1.76 0.10
C GLU A 67 18.07 2.77 -0.92
N ILE A 68 17.13 3.39 -1.63
CA ILE A 68 17.43 4.44 -2.61
C ILE A 68 17.56 5.78 -1.89
N ASN A 69 16.68 6.02 -0.91
CA ASN A 69 16.54 7.32 -0.28
C ASN A 69 15.87 7.19 1.10
N ALA A 70 16.20 8.13 1.99
CA ALA A 70 15.53 8.28 3.28
C ALA A 70 15.49 9.76 3.66
N TYR A 71 14.33 10.25 4.08
CA TYR A 71 14.13 11.67 4.35
C TYR A 71 13.05 11.94 5.39
N TYR A 72 13.19 13.07 6.10
CA TYR A 72 12.19 13.55 7.05
C TYR A 72 11.32 14.63 6.42
N ASP A 73 10.00 14.47 6.53
CA ASP A 73 9.01 15.49 6.19
C ASP A 73 8.50 16.19 7.45
N TRP A 74 8.95 17.43 7.64
CA TRP A 74 8.58 18.28 8.76
C TRP A 74 7.12 18.72 8.77
N ARG A 75 6.39 18.64 7.64
CA ARG A 75 4.98 19.02 7.60
C ARG A 75 4.08 17.95 8.21
N ASN A 76 4.50 16.70 8.09
CA ASN A 76 3.75 15.53 8.52
C ASN A 76 4.39 14.83 9.73
N ASP A 77 5.54 15.31 10.21
CA ASP A 77 6.35 14.68 11.26
C ASP A 77 6.64 13.19 10.99
N MET A 78 6.92 12.88 9.73
CA MET A 78 7.13 11.51 9.25
C MET A 78 8.50 11.34 8.63
N PHE A 79 9.11 10.18 8.88
CA PHE A 79 10.36 9.76 8.27
C PHE A 79 10.06 8.69 7.23
N PHE A 80 10.44 8.95 5.98
CA PHE A 80 10.20 8.09 4.83
C PHE A 80 11.47 7.34 4.46
N ARG A 81 11.31 6.07 4.06
CA ARG A 81 12.38 5.26 3.46
C ARG A 81 11.86 4.66 2.16
N GLU A 82 12.65 4.78 1.10
CA GLU A 82 12.34 4.35 -0.26
C GLU A 82 13.31 3.26 -0.68
N PHE A 83 12.78 2.15 -1.22
CA PHE A 83 13.54 0.97 -1.58
C PHE A 83 13.24 0.50 -3.01
N ASP A 84 14.25 -0.12 -3.63
CA ASP A 84 14.10 -0.96 -4.81
C ASP A 84 14.34 -2.42 -4.43
N LEU A 85 13.26 -3.10 -4.03
CA LEU A 85 13.32 -4.51 -3.64
C LEU A 85 13.49 -5.47 -4.82
N THR A 86 13.27 -5.03 -6.06
CA THR A 86 13.25 -5.90 -7.25
C THR A 86 14.46 -5.70 -8.16
N GLY A 87 15.28 -4.67 -7.91
CA GLY A 87 16.40 -4.29 -8.77
C GLY A 87 15.94 -3.63 -10.08
N SER A 88 14.76 -3.01 -10.07
CA SER A 88 14.16 -2.33 -11.22
C SER A 88 14.83 -1.00 -11.57
N GLY A 89 15.61 -0.42 -10.65
CA GLY A 89 16.16 0.93 -10.74
C GLY A 89 15.18 2.04 -10.37
N SER A 90 13.99 1.68 -9.87
CA SER A 90 12.93 2.59 -9.41
C SER A 90 12.46 2.20 -8.02
N VAL A 91 11.92 3.17 -7.27
CA VAL A 91 11.30 2.89 -5.98
C VAL A 91 10.05 2.03 -6.21
N ASN A 92 10.02 0.86 -5.58
CA ASN A 92 8.88 -0.08 -5.66
C ASN A 92 8.29 -0.41 -4.29
N PHE A 93 8.95 0.03 -3.22
CA PHE A 93 8.52 -0.17 -1.86
C PHE A 93 8.92 1.05 -1.04
N MET A 94 7.98 1.60 -0.28
CA MET A 94 8.23 2.75 0.57
C MET A 94 7.54 2.54 1.92
N THR A 95 8.19 2.99 2.99
CA THR A 95 7.65 2.97 4.34
C THR A 95 7.69 4.36 4.94
N ALA A 96 6.79 4.62 5.90
CA ALA A 96 6.85 5.84 6.69
C ALA A 96 6.70 5.54 8.19
N ARG A 97 7.60 6.11 8.99
CA ARG A 97 7.65 5.99 10.46
C ARG A 97 7.32 7.31 11.12
N ARG A 98 6.67 7.25 12.28
CA ARG A 98 6.41 8.46 13.08
C ARG A 98 7.71 8.98 13.66
N THR A 99 7.90 10.29 13.59
CA THR A 99 9.06 10.94 14.20
C THR A 99 8.78 11.26 15.67
N TYR A 100 9.71 10.90 16.55
CA TYR A 100 9.64 11.23 17.98
C TYR A 100 10.37 12.53 18.30
N LYS A 101 11.57 12.73 17.73
CA LYS A 101 12.39 13.92 18.00
C LYS A 101 13.29 14.23 16.81
N VAL A 102 13.45 15.51 16.52
CA VAL A 102 14.41 16.01 15.54
C VAL A 102 15.29 17.06 16.19
N TRP A 103 16.57 17.03 15.89
CA TRP A 103 17.52 18.08 16.24
C TRP A 103 18.55 18.25 15.13
N LEU A 104 19.27 19.36 15.14
CA LEU A 104 20.39 19.57 14.24
C LEU A 104 21.69 19.14 14.92
N ASP A 105 22.57 18.50 14.17
CA ASP A 105 23.96 18.28 14.61
C ASP A 105 24.77 19.59 14.59
N GLU A 106 26.06 19.48 14.90
CA GLU A 106 26.99 20.62 14.91
C GLU A 106 27.22 21.26 13.51
N PHE A 107 26.84 20.55 12.45
CA PHE A 107 26.96 20.99 11.06
C PHE A 107 25.61 21.44 10.45
N GLY A 108 24.52 21.40 11.22
CA GLY A 108 23.18 21.75 10.74
C GLY A 108 22.45 20.62 10.02
N THR A 109 22.95 19.39 10.10
CA THR A 109 22.30 18.19 9.54
C THR A 109 21.17 17.74 10.47
N PRO A 110 19.95 17.48 9.95
CA PRO A 110 18.87 16.96 10.78
C PRO A 110 19.18 15.52 11.20
N VAL A 111 19.18 15.28 12.51
CA VAL A 111 19.18 13.96 13.14
C VAL A 111 17.76 13.67 13.61
N VAL A 112 17.23 12.54 13.14
CA VAL A 112 15.83 12.16 13.32
C VAL A 112 15.79 10.90 14.16
N LEU A 113 15.01 10.94 15.24
CA LEU A 113 14.70 9.78 16.06
C LEU A 113 13.26 9.35 15.78
N THR A 114 13.06 8.14 15.28
CA THR A 114 11.75 7.60 14.90
C THR A 114 11.22 6.62 15.94
N VAL A 115 9.93 6.37 15.88
CA VAL A 115 9.34 5.14 16.44
C VAL A 115 9.90 3.93 15.68
N GLY A 116 9.93 2.77 16.33
CA GLY A 116 10.56 1.57 15.80
C GLY A 116 9.90 1.05 14.53
N ASP A 117 8.57 0.99 14.51
CA ASP A 117 7.83 0.33 13.44
C ASP A 117 7.19 1.33 12.46
N PRO A 118 7.13 1.00 11.16
CA PRO A 118 6.45 1.81 10.15
C PRO A 118 4.93 1.78 10.32
N VAL A 119 4.30 2.92 10.08
CA VAL A 119 2.84 3.10 10.20
C VAL A 119 2.17 3.05 8.83
N PHE A 120 2.90 3.40 7.77
CA PHE A 120 2.40 3.36 6.39
C PHE A 120 3.34 2.60 5.47
N PHE A 121 2.74 1.92 4.51
CA PHE A 121 3.43 1.14 3.49
C PHE A 121 2.87 1.46 2.11
N TRP A 122 3.76 1.56 1.14
CA TRP A 122 3.43 1.65 -0.27
C TRP A 122 4.16 0.57 -1.06
N ILE A 123 3.45 -0.13 -1.93
CA ILE A 123 4.00 -1.22 -2.75
C ILE A 123 3.56 -1.01 -4.18
N ASP A 124 4.51 -0.86 -5.10
CA ASP A 124 4.24 -0.82 -6.53
C ASP A 124 3.96 -2.25 -7.03
N LEU A 125 2.70 -2.56 -7.27
CA LEU A 125 2.27 -3.89 -7.71
C LEU A 125 2.39 -4.08 -9.22
N ASN A 126 2.44 -2.98 -9.98
CA ASN A 126 2.42 -3.01 -11.44
C ASN A 126 3.78 -2.66 -12.08
N GLY A 127 4.75 -2.21 -11.29
CA GLY A 127 6.10 -1.87 -11.70
C GLY A 127 6.22 -0.55 -12.47
N ASN A 128 5.25 0.37 -12.33
CA ASN A 128 5.24 1.64 -13.06
C ASN A 128 6.02 2.77 -12.34
N GLY A 129 6.58 2.50 -11.16
CA GLY A 129 7.31 3.46 -10.33
C GLY A 129 6.43 4.51 -9.66
N LYS A 130 5.13 4.24 -9.53
CA LYS A 130 4.15 5.08 -8.84
C LYS A 130 3.36 4.24 -7.87
N PHE A 131 2.77 4.91 -6.88
CA PHE A 131 1.89 4.28 -5.92
C PHE A 131 0.47 4.79 -6.10
N GLU A 132 -0.45 3.86 -6.34
CA GLU A 132 -1.83 4.13 -6.70
C GLU A 132 -2.78 3.51 -5.66
N GLN A 133 -3.38 4.35 -4.84
CA GLN A 133 -4.36 3.92 -3.85
C GLN A 133 -5.49 3.08 -4.46
N GLY A 134 -5.97 3.46 -5.65
CA GLY A 134 -7.05 2.75 -6.36
C GLY A 134 -6.69 1.31 -6.77
N LEU A 135 -5.40 0.96 -6.76
CA LEU A 135 -4.90 -0.39 -7.02
C LEU A 135 -4.60 -1.17 -5.72
N GLY A 136 -4.88 -0.58 -4.55
CA GLY A 136 -4.59 -1.21 -3.26
C GLY A 136 -3.10 -1.26 -2.96
N GLU A 137 -2.35 -0.27 -3.43
CA GLU A 137 -0.89 -0.18 -3.25
C GLU A 137 -0.48 0.54 -1.97
N MET A 138 -1.46 0.98 -1.17
CA MET A 138 -1.25 1.77 0.04
C MET A 138 -1.88 1.09 1.24
N PHE A 139 -1.12 0.96 2.32
CA PHE A 139 -1.54 0.30 3.56
C PHE A 139 -1.17 1.13 4.77
N LYS A 140 -1.94 0.97 5.85
CA LYS A 140 -1.67 1.53 7.17
C LYS A 140 -1.65 0.41 8.21
N ASP A 141 -0.72 0.47 9.14
CA ASP A 141 -0.77 -0.31 10.37
C ASP A 141 -1.53 0.51 11.42
N SER A 142 -2.79 0.13 11.66
CA SER A 142 -3.66 0.78 12.66
C SER A 142 -3.24 0.47 14.10
N TYR A 143 -2.47 -0.60 14.33
CA TYR A 143 -2.00 -1.02 15.65
C TYR A 143 -0.62 -0.48 16.01
N GLU A 144 0.13 0.00 15.00
CA GLU A 144 1.51 0.49 15.12
C GLU A 144 2.40 -0.52 15.87
N ASP A 145 2.19 -1.81 15.61
CA ASP A 145 2.84 -2.92 16.32
C ASP A 145 3.94 -3.61 15.50
N GLY A 146 4.10 -3.21 14.24
CA GLY A 146 5.09 -3.78 13.32
C GLY A 146 4.81 -5.23 12.94
N VAL A 147 3.65 -5.78 13.30
CA VAL A 147 3.29 -7.18 13.05
C VAL A 147 2.77 -7.33 11.62
N THR A 148 3.65 -7.78 10.73
CA THR A 148 3.25 -7.91 9.32
C THR A 148 2.09 -8.88 9.11
N GLY A 149 1.01 -8.40 8.49
CA GLY A 149 -0.20 -9.13 8.12
C GLY A 149 -1.50 -8.61 8.76
N ASN A 150 -1.42 -7.67 9.70
CA ASN A 150 -2.58 -7.00 10.30
C ASN A 150 -2.90 -5.64 9.63
N GLU A 151 -2.12 -5.23 8.63
CA GLU A 151 -2.24 -3.92 8.01
C GLU A 151 -3.51 -3.82 7.17
N GLU A 152 -4.10 -2.63 7.19
CA GLU A 152 -5.34 -2.31 6.50
C GLU A 152 -5.04 -1.51 5.24
N PRO A 153 -5.82 -1.67 4.14
CA PRO A 153 -5.65 -0.81 2.98
C PRO A 153 -5.94 0.63 3.40
N TYR A 154 -5.13 1.55 2.91
CA TYR A 154 -5.32 2.96 3.18
C TYR A 154 -6.55 3.47 2.43
N ASP A 155 -7.52 3.99 3.16
CA ASP A 155 -8.71 4.64 2.64
C ASP A 155 -8.65 6.14 2.95
N ASN A 156 -8.91 6.96 1.95
CA ASN A 156 -8.96 8.42 2.03
C ASN A 156 -10.36 8.95 1.69
N SER A 157 -11.37 8.09 1.69
CA SER A 157 -12.77 8.46 1.41
C SER A 157 -13.24 9.59 2.33
N ASP A 158 -12.77 9.60 3.57
CA ASP A 158 -13.00 10.65 4.57
C ASP A 158 -12.38 12.02 4.20
N LEU A 159 -11.25 12.02 3.49
CA LEU A 159 -10.59 13.24 3.00
C LEU A 159 -11.21 13.81 1.72
N GLN A 160 -12.05 13.03 1.02
CA GLN A 160 -12.76 13.49 -0.17
C GLN A 160 -14.01 14.30 0.17
N GLU A 161 -14.49 14.22 1.41
CA GLU A 161 -15.56 15.09 1.89
C GLU A 161 -15.04 16.53 2.01
N PRO A 162 -15.80 17.54 1.57
CA PRO A 162 -15.43 18.92 1.81
C PRO A 162 -15.28 19.14 3.31
N ALA A 163 -14.19 19.80 3.71
CA ALA A 163 -13.94 20.12 5.11
C ALA A 163 -15.23 20.70 5.74
N GLY A 164 -15.69 20.04 6.80
CA GLY A 164 -16.83 20.53 7.57
C GLY A 164 -16.57 21.96 8.06
N PRO A 165 -17.59 22.68 8.53
CA PRO A 165 -17.40 24.00 9.12
C PRO A 165 -16.34 23.89 10.21
N GLY A 166 -15.15 24.43 9.97
CA GLY A 166 -14.08 24.45 10.95
C GLY A 166 -14.58 25.14 12.22
N PRO A 167 -14.00 24.83 13.39
CA PRO A 167 -14.37 25.53 14.62
C PRO A 167 -14.25 27.03 14.37
N GLN A 168 -15.37 27.75 14.51
CA GLN A 168 -15.39 29.19 14.32
C GLN A 168 -14.53 29.79 15.44
N TRP A 169 -13.34 30.26 15.08
CA TRP A 169 -12.51 30.99 16.01
C TRP A 169 -13.22 32.29 16.34
N ASN A 170 -13.65 32.43 17.59
CA ASN A 170 -14.14 33.68 18.11
C ASN A 170 -12.98 34.41 18.78
N PRO A 171 -12.64 35.65 18.34
CA PRO A 171 -11.71 36.45 19.10
C PRO A 171 -12.21 36.60 20.53
N PRO A 172 -11.33 36.56 21.53
CA PRO A 172 -11.67 37.03 22.86
C PRO A 172 -12.24 38.45 22.73
N ALA A 173 -13.39 38.71 23.36
CA ALA A 173 -14.02 40.03 23.36
C ALA A 173 -12.96 41.09 23.73
N GLN A 174 -12.88 42.16 22.93
CA GLN A 174 -11.93 43.25 23.08
C GLN A 174 -11.82 43.69 24.55
N GLY A 175 -10.71 43.30 25.20
CA GLY A 175 -10.49 43.59 26.62
C GLY A 175 -9.68 42.54 27.41
N GLY A 176 -9.21 41.45 26.79
CA GLY A 176 -8.68 40.30 27.54
C GLY A 176 -7.18 39.99 27.48
N PHE A 177 -6.41 40.44 26.48
CA PHE A 177 -4.96 40.24 26.51
C PHE A 177 -4.32 41.32 27.39
N LYS A 178 -4.34 41.11 28.70
CA LYS A 178 -3.33 41.72 29.57
C LYS A 178 -1.99 41.17 29.07
N GLN A 179 -1.22 41.99 28.37
CA GLN A 179 0.20 41.71 28.19
C GLN A 179 0.75 41.34 29.57
N PRO A 180 1.49 40.23 29.71
CA PRO A 180 2.17 39.94 30.95
C PRO A 180 2.98 41.20 31.32
N PRO A 181 3.01 41.61 32.61
CA PRO A 181 3.74 42.79 33.01
C PRO A 181 5.17 42.68 32.48
N CYS A 182 5.60 43.70 31.74
CA CYS A 182 6.95 43.77 31.21
C CYS A 182 7.93 43.63 32.38
N ASP A 183 8.65 42.52 32.44
CA ASP A 183 9.75 42.36 33.39
C ASP A 183 11.00 43.01 32.76
N PRO A 184 11.51 44.12 33.31
CA PRO A 184 12.68 44.80 32.77
C PRO A 184 13.95 43.94 32.78
N ARG A 185 13.95 42.76 33.41
CA ARG A 185 15.05 41.77 33.33
C ARG A 185 15.11 41.01 32.00
N PHE A 186 14.01 40.98 31.24
CA PHE A 186 13.92 40.24 29.97
C PHE A 186 13.71 41.14 28.73
N GLY A 187 13.67 42.46 28.93
CA GLY A 187 13.51 43.45 27.85
C GLY A 187 12.06 43.61 27.38
N CYS A 188 11.70 44.84 27.00
CA CYS A 188 10.43 45.15 26.32
C CYS A 188 10.64 45.24 24.82
#